data_AF-C6WN83-F1
#
_entry.id   AF-C6WN83-F1
#
_cell.length_a   1.000
_cell.length_b   1.000
_cell.length_c   1.000
_cell.angle_alpha   90.00
_cell.angle_beta   90.00
_cell.angle_gamma   90.00
#
_symmetry.space_group_name_H-M   'P 1'
#
loop_
_entity.id
_entity.type
_entity.pdbx_description
1 polymer ?
#
loop_
_entity_poly.entity_id
_entity_poly.type
_entity_poly.pdbx_seq_one_letter_code
_entity_poly.pdbx_strand_id
1 'polypeptide(L)'
;MTGTWIVIAGVVVGVVIGLALRPPGARREPATRQPPPRERLVALLAAADELERGLDAVLDFGPLSAGELAAVDLPAKLEHLVAPRVLTCPTVAELRACTEQIALHPFPEQRELLAAVRADQRPAAMSATWLVMREAAGSAAAQHHAAVEARRCLATIRDQLTPELPGPTPALV
;
A
#
# COMPACT_ATOMS: atom_id res chain seq x y z
N MET A 1 14.52 38.58 -27.00
CA MET A 1 13.88 37.25 -26.87
C MET A 1 14.15 36.76 -25.46
N THR A 2 13.21 37.04 -24.58
CA THR A 2 13.26 36.89 -23.13
C THR A 2 12.34 35.76 -22.71
N GLY A 3 12.81 34.86 -21.85
CA GLY A 3 11.94 34.07 -20.99
C GLY A 3 12.13 32.56 -21.08
N THR A 4 13.11 32.02 -20.35
CA THR A 4 12.96 30.80 -19.52
C THR A 4 14.26 30.52 -18.75
N TRP A 5 14.50 31.26 -17.66
CA TRP A 5 15.55 30.94 -16.67
C TRP A 5 15.03 31.03 -15.23
N ILE A 6 13.75 30.72 -14.99
CA ILE A 6 13.14 30.83 -13.64
C ILE A 6 12.83 29.45 -13.02
N VAL A 7 12.92 28.35 -13.75
CA VAL A 7 12.47 27.04 -13.22
C VAL A 7 13.51 26.35 -12.31
N ILE A 8 14.80 26.74 -12.37
CA ILE A 8 15.85 26.05 -11.60
C ILE A 8 16.07 26.66 -10.21
N ALA A 9 15.63 27.90 -9.97
CA ALA A 9 15.84 28.57 -8.67
C ALA A 9 14.91 28.04 -7.54
N GLY A 10 13.76 27.47 -7.88
CA GLY A 10 12.78 27.00 -6.88
C GLY A 10 13.22 25.74 -6.12
N VAL A 11 13.95 24.83 -6.78
CA VAL A 11 14.31 23.53 -6.20
C VAL A 11 15.47 23.64 -5.21
N VAL A 12 16.41 24.58 -5.42
CA VAL A 12 17.57 24.74 -4.53
C VAL A 12 17.20 25.47 -3.24
N VAL A 13 16.32 26.48 -3.31
CA VAL A 13 15.88 27.23 -2.12
C VAL A 13 15.04 26.36 -1.18
N GLY A 14 14.21 25.46 -1.71
CA GLY A 14 13.43 24.52 -0.91
C GLY A 14 14.30 23.54 -0.10
N VAL A 15 15.41 23.06 -0.67
CA VAL A 15 16.33 22.13 0.00
C VAL A 15 17.14 22.83 1.11
N VAL A 16 17.55 24.09 0.90
CA VAL A 16 18.32 24.83 1.91
C VAL A 16 17.45 25.27 3.09
N ILE A 17 16.19 25.67 2.85
CA ILE A 17 15.26 26.03 3.94
C ILE A 17 14.85 24.76 4.74
N GLY A 18 14.67 23.62 4.06
CA GLY A 18 14.41 22.34 4.72
C GLY A 18 15.57 21.85 5.61
N LEU A 19 16.81 22.19 5.27
CA LEU A 19 18.00 21.86 6.06
C LEU A 19 18.28 22.85 7.20
N ALA A 20 17.93 24.13 7.03
CA ALA A 20 18.18 25.17 8.04
C ALA A 20 17.13 25.19 9.18
N LEU A 21 15.95 24.60 8.97
CA LEU A 21 14.91 24.45 10.01
C LEU A 21 15.08 23.19 10.87
N ARG A 22 16.19 22.47 10.75
CA ARG A 22 16.51 21.34 11.64
C ARG A 22 17.09 21.89 12.95
N PRO A 23 16.35 21.89 14.07
CA PRO A 23 16.89 22.37 15.33
C PRO A 23 18.09 21.52 15.76
N PRO A 24 19.20 22.12 16.21
CA PRO A 24 20.34 21.39 16.73
C PRO A 24 20.11 21.06 18.21
N GLY A 25 20.06 19.77 18.52
CA GLY A 25 20.35 19.25 19.86
C GLY A 25 19.14 18.80 20.67
N ALA A 26 19.43 17.80 21.51
CA ALA A 26 18.55 17.07 22.44
C ALA A 26 17.70 15.98 21.75
N ARG A 27 17.91 14.68 21.94
CA ARG A 27 18.54 13.91 23.02
C ARG A 27 18.97 12.57 22.44
N ARG A 28 19.97 11.94 23.06
CA ARG A 28 20.13 10.49 23.04
C ARG A 28 18.77 9.85 23.31
N GLU A 29 18.16 9.26 22.30
CA GLU A 29 17.10 8.29 22.55
C GLU A 29 17.75 7.01 23.08
N PRO A 30 17.13 6.39 24.09
CA PRO A 30 17.71 5.29 24.81
C PRO A 30 17.83 4.10 23.87
N ALA A 31 18.79 3.21 24.17
CA ALA A 31 18.86 1.88 23.59
C ALA A 31 17.45 1.35 23.34
N THR A 32 17.14 1.04 22.08
CA THR A 32 15.88 0.45 21.61
C THR A 32 15.42 -0.60 22.60
N ARG A 33 14.54 -0.18 23.52
CA ARG A 33 13.88 -1.04 24.47
C ARG A 33 12.98 -1.86 23.56
N GLN A 34 13.41 -3.07 23.21
CA GLN A 34 12.54 -3.98 22.49
C GLN A 34 11.24 -4.02 23.30
N PRO A 35 10.09 -3.69 22.69
CA PRO A 35 8.84 -3.76 23.40
C PRO A 35 8.71 -5.16 23.99
N PRO A 36 8.20 -5.30 25.21
CA PRO A 36 7.92 -6.61 25.78
C PRO A 36 7.14 -7.45 24.76
N PRO A 37 7.34 -8.78 24.71
CA PRO A 37 6.83 -9.64 23.65
C PRO A 37 5.33 -9.43 23.36
N ARG A 38 4.55 -9.09 24.40
CA ARG A 38 3.13 -8.75 24.29
C ARG A 38 2.84 -7.45 23.53
N GLU A 39 3.57 -6.36 23.79
CA GLU A 39 3.39 -5.08 23.08
C GLU A 39 3.78 -5.20 21.61
N ARG A 40 4.83 -6.00 21.33
CA ARG A 40 5.23 -6.31 19.95
C ARG A 40 4.14 -7.08 19.20
N LEU A 41 3.55 -8.09 19.83
CA LEU A 41 2.47 -8.87 19.23
C LEU A 41 1.23 -8.00 18.95
N VAL A 42 0.84 -7.14 19.89
CA VAL A 42 -0.28 -6.19 19.70
C VAL A 42 -0.01 -5.25 18.52
N ALA A 43 1.21 -4.74 18.39
CA ALA A 43 1.58 -3.89 17.26
C ALA A 43 1.55 -4.64 15.91
N LEU A 44 1.99 -5.91 15.88
CA LEU A 44 1.92 -6.75 14.68
C LEU A 44 0.48 -7.05 14.26
N LEU A 45 -0.39 -7.35 15.22
CA LEU A 45 -1.82 -7.57 14.95
C LEU A 45 -2.49 -6.29 14.45
N ALA A 46 -2.19 -5.13 15.03
CA ALA A 46 -2.71 -3.85 14.56
C ALA A 46 -2.25 -3.52 13.13
N ALA A 47 -0.99 -3.83 12.78
CA ALA A 47 -0.48 -3.68 11.42
C ALA A 47 -1.19 -4.65 10.45
N ALA A 48 -1.45 -5.89 10.87
CA ALA A 48 -2.25 -6.83 10.09
C ALA A 48 -3.69 -6.34 9.87
N ASP A 49 -4.34 -5.78 10.89
CA ASP A 49 -5.69 -5.22 10.78
C ASP A 49 -5.74 -3.99 9.84
N GLU A 50 -4.70 -3.15 9.83
CA GLU A 50 -4.60 -2.02 8.90
C GLU A 50 -4.40 -2.47 7.45
N LEU A 51 -3.60 -3.53 7.24
CA LEU A 51 -3.42 -4.14 5.93
C LEU A 51 -4.72 -4.83 5.47
N GLU A 52 -5.41 -5.54 6.35
CA GLU A 52 -6.71 -6.15 6.07
C GLU A 52 -7.72 -5.10 5.62
N ARG A 53 -7.83 -3.97 6.34
CA ARG A 53 -8.69 -2.85 5.93
C ARG A 53 -8.32 -2.28 4.55
N GLY A 54 -7.03 -2.29 4.20
CA GLY A 54 -6.59 -1.90 2.86
C GLY A 54 -7.03 -2.89 1.78
N LEU A 55 -6.92 -4.19 2.06
CA LEU A 55 -7.36 -5.25 1.14
C LEU A 55 -8.89 -5.27 0.99
N ASP A 56 -9.61 -5.05 2.08
CA ASP A 56 -11.07 -4.92 2.07
C ASP A 56 -11.52 -3.74 1.21
N ALA A 57 -10.74 -2.65 1.19
CA ALA A 57 -11.05 -1.53 0.29
C ALA A 57 -11.02 -1.95 -1.19
N VAL A 58 -10.09 -2.82 -1.59
CA VAL A 58 -9.99 -3.37 -2.95
C VAL A 58 -11.13 -4.38 -3.24
N LEU A 59 -11.53 -5.15 -2.23
CA LEU A 59 -12.56 -6.18 -2.39
C LEU A 59 -13.99 -5.63 -2.38
N ASP A 60 -14.28 -4.66 -1.51
CA ASP A 60 -15.64 -4.17 -1.25
C ASP A 60 -16.03 -2.96 -2.13
N PHE A 61 -15.08 -2.05 -2.41
CA PHE A 61 -15.35 -0.88 -3.27
C PHE A 61 -15.06 -1.14 -4.75
N GLY A 62 -14.49 -2.31 -5.07
CA GLY A 62 -14.13 -2.70 -6.42
C GLY A 62 -12.70 -2.29 -6.80
N PRO A 63 -12.35 -2.45 -8.08
CA PRO A 63 -10.98 -2.23 -8.55
C PRO A 63 -10.60 -0.76 -8.44
N LEU A 64 -9.48 -0.50 -7.79
CA LEU A 64 -9.04 0.83 -7.47
C LEU A 64 -8.21 1.42 -8.61
N SER A 65 -8.43 2.70 -8.89
CA SER A 65 -7.60 3.50 -9.78
C SER A 65 -6.22 3.76 -9.18
N ALA A 66 -5.28 4.27 -9.98
CA ALA A 66 -3.94 4.58 -9.51
C ALA A 66 -3.95 5.59 -8.34
N GLY A 67 -4.81 6.61 -8.41
CA GLY A 67 -4.97 7.58 -7.32
C GLY A 67 -5.52 6.96 -6.03
N GLU A 68 -6.48 6.06 -6.15
CA GLU A 68 -7.07 5.36 -5.00
C GLU A 68 -6.11 4.35 -4.38
N LEU A 69 -5.36 3.61 -5.21
CA LEU A 69 -4.31 2.70 -4.75
C LEU A 69 -3.22 3.45 -3.96
N ALA A 70 -2.83 4.63 -4.42
CA ALA A 70 -1.88 5.48 -3.70
C ALA A 70 -2.43 5.99 -2.35
N ALA A 71 -3.74 6.19 -2.23
CA ALA A 71 -4.37 6.57 -0.97
C ALA A 71 -4.48 5.41 0.04
N VAL A 72 -4.67 4.18 -0.45
CA VAL A 72 -4.70 2.97 0.39
C VAL A 72 -3.30 2.57 0.86
N ASP A 73 -2.29 2.73 0.00
CA ASP A 73 -0.87 2.48 0.25
C ASP A 73 -0.59 1.09 0.89
N LEU A 74 -1.06 0.04 0.21
CA LEU A 74 -0.83 -1.36 0.62
C LEU A 74 0.66 -1.68 0.85
N PRO A 75 1.62 -1.21 0.02
CA PRO A 75 3.03 -1.46 0.27
C PRO A 75 3.52 -0.87 1.59
N ALA A 76 3.16 0.38 1.93
CA ALA A 76 3.56 0.96 3.21
C ALA A 76 2.94 0.21 4.41
N LYS A 77 1.67 -0.20 4.29
CA LYS A 77 0.98 -1.01 5.30
C LYS A 77 1.66 -2.36 5.52
N LEU A 78 2.10 -3.01 4.44
CA LEU A 78 2.88 -4.24 4.51
C LEU A 78 4.25 -4.01 5.17
N GLU A 79 4.94 -2.91 4.86
CA GLU A 79 6.21 -2.58 5.51
C GLU A 79 6.07 -2.44 7.03
N HIS A 80 4.96 -1.90 7.53
CA HIS A 80 4.71 -1.86 8.98
C HIS A 80 4.58 -3.25 9.62
N LEU A 81 4.04 -4.23 8.88
CA LEU A 81 3.94 -5.62 9.33
C LEU A 81 5.32 -6.32 9.31
N VAL A 82 6.17 -6.00 8.34
CA VAL A 82 7.46 -6.70 8.10
C VAL A 82 8.66 -6.04 8.78
N ALA A 83 8.62 -4.72 9.02
CA ALA A 83 9.70 -3.93 9.62
C ALA A 83 10.28 -4.50 10.94
N PRO A 84 9.48 -5.16 11.82
CA PRO A 84 10.03 -5.80 13.02
C PRO A 84 11.01 -6.95 12.74
N ARG A 85 11.14 -7.42 11.49
CA ARG A 85 11.98 -8.56 11.03
C ARG A 85 11.72 -9.88 11.77
N VAL A 86 10.57 -9.98 12.43
CA VAL A 86 10.14 -11.19 13.13
C VAL A 86 9.50 -12.18 12.15
N LEU A 87 8.88 -11.67 11.09
CA LEU A 87 8.20 -12.47 10.08
C LEU A 87 9.14 -12.73 8.91
N THR A 88 9.91 -13.82 8.98
CA THR A 88 10.65 -14.39 7.85
C THR A 88 10.01 -15.70 7.44
N CYS A 89 8.81 -15.64 6.89
CA CYS A 89 8.14 -16.80 6.33
C CYS A 89 7.87 -16.58 4.82
N PRO A 90 7.84 -17.64 4.01
CA PRO A 90 7.59 -17.54 2.57
C PRO A 90 6.27 -16.83 2.26
N THR A 91 5.28 -16.96 3.14
CA THR A 91 3.96 -16.30 3.03
C THR A 91 4.05 -14.77 3.05
N VAL A 92 5.07 -14.18 3.68
CA VAL A 92 5.31 -12.71 3.61
C VAL A 92 5.76 -12.29 2.23
N ALA A 93 6.60 -13.10 1.56
CA ALA A 93 7.03 -12.82 0.20
C ALA A 93 5.88 -12.96 -0.80
N GLU A 94 5.02 -13.97 -0.60
CA GLU A 94 3.77 -14.13 -1.37
C GLU A 94 2.81 -12.97 -1.14
N LEU A 95 2.61 -12.54 0.10
CA LEU A 95 1.80 -11.37 0.44
C LEU A 95 2.33 -10.11 -0.26
N ARG A 96 3.65 -9.90 -0.24
CA ARG A 96 4.30 -8.80 -0.97
C ARG A 96 4.01 -8.85 -2.46
N ALA A 97 4.24 -10.01 -3.08
CA ALA A 97 3.97 -10.20 -4.50
C ALA A 97 2.50 -9.91 -4.85
N CYS A 98 1.55 -10.30 -4.00
CA CYS A 98 0.14 -9.99 -4.18
C CYS A 98 -0.13 -8.47 -4.09
N THR A 99 0.44 -7.77 -3.10
CA THR A 99 0.28 -6.31 -2.99
C THR A 99 0.90 -5.55 -4.17
N GLU A 100 2.03 -6.03 -4.69
CA GLU A 100 2.66 -5.48 -5.89
C GLU A 100 1.81 -5.74 -7.14
N GLN A 101 1.24 -6.94 -7.27
CA GLN A 101 0.34 -7.28 -8.36
C GLN A 101 -0.89 -6.38 -8.38
N ILE A 102 -1.48 -6.05 -7.22
CA ILE A 102 -2.59 -5.09 -7.14
C ILE A 102 -2.15 -3.72 -7.69
N ALA A 103 -0.96 -3.24 -7.31
CA ALA A 103 -0.44 -1.94 -7.74
C ALA A 103 -0.10 -1.89 -9.24
N LEU A 104 0.27 -3.02 -9.86
CA LEU A 104 0.61 -3.12 -11.29
C LEU A 104 -0.61 -3.09 -12.23
N HIS A 105 -1.81 -3.26 -11.69
CA HIS A 105 -3.04 -3.36 -12.47
C HIS A 105 -4.05 -2.28 -12.11
N PRO A 106 -3.71 -0.98 -12.14
CA PRO A 106 -4.66 0.08 -11.78
C PRO A 106 -5.88 0.05 -12.71
N PHE A 107 -7.04 0.35 -12.14
CA PHE A 107 -8.25 0.58 -12.93
C PHE A 107 -8.13 1.93 -13.65
N PRO A 108 -8.64 2.08 -14.89
CA PRO A 108 -8.54 3.34 -15.61
C PRO A 108 -9.24 4.48 -14.87
N GLU A 109 -8.58 5.63 -14.89
CA GLU A 109 -9.10 6.84 -14.26
C GLU A 109 -10.31 7.38 -15.05
N GLN A 110 -11.20 8.12 -14.37
CA GLN A 110 -12.40 8.69 -15.03
C GLN A 110 -12.04 9.54 -16.27
N ARG A 111 -10.92 10.27 -16.23
CA ARG A 111 -10.44 11.08 -17.35
C ARG A 111 -10.06 10.24 -18.59
N GLU A 112 -9.55 9.04 -18.39
CA GLU A 112 -9.13 8.12 -19.45
C GLU A 112 -10.36 7.51 -20.14
N LEU A 113 -11.36 7.12 -19.37
CA LEU A 113 -12.67 6.68 -19.87
C LEU A 113 -13.33 7.78 -20.71
N LEU A 114 -13.36 9.02 -20.22
CA LEU A 114 -13.93 10.16 -20.95
C LEU A 114 -13.14 10.48 -22.24
N ALA A 115 -11.82 10.33 -22.22
CA ALA A 115 -10.99 10.50 -23.41
C ALA A 115 -11.30 9.43 -24.47
N ALA A 116 -11.48 8.17 -24.06
CA ALA A 116 -11.85 7.07 -24.96
C ALA A 116 -13.21 7.31 -25.62
N VAL A 117 -14.22 7.73 -24.86
CA VAL A 117 -15.55 8.07 -25.42
C VAL A 117 -15.46 9.21 -26.44
N ARG A 118 -14.67 10.25 -26.15
CA ARG A 118 -14.47 11.36 -27.10
C ARG A 118 -13.72 10.95 -28.36
N ALA A 119 -12.82 9.97 -28.26
CA ALA A 119 -12.09 9.44 -29.41
C ALA A 119 -13.02 8.68 -30.37
N ASP A 120 -13.98 7.91 -29.82
CA ASP A 120 -14.95 7.14 -30.60
C ASP A 120 -15.99 8.00 -31.33
N GLN A 121 -16.17 9.26 -30.93
CA GLN A 121 -17.04 10.22 -31.65
C GLN A 121 -16.43 10.70 -32.98
N ARG A 122 -15.16 10.40 -33.25
CA ARG A 122 -14.47 10.79 -34.48
C ARG A 122 -14.62 9.68 -35.54
N PRO A 123 -14.93 10.01 -36.80
CA PRO A 123 -15.33 9.05 -37.84
C PRO A 123 -14.22 8.10 -38.36
N ALA A 124 -13.13 7.88 -37.61
CA ALA A 124 -11.94 7.19 -38.11
C ALA A 124 -11.33 6.12 -37.16
N ALA A 125 -11.98 5.69 -36.09
CA ALA A 125 -11.34 4.81 -35.09
C ALA A 125 -12.10 3.50 -34.82
N MET A 126 -11.34 2.41 -34.67
CA MET A 126 -11.74 1.24 -33.87
C MET A 126 -12.14 1.73 -32.47
N SER A 127 -13.14 1.10 -31.83
CA SER A 127 -13.67 1.59 -30.54
C SER A 127 -12.60 1.59 -29.44
N ALA A 128 -12.04 2.75 -29.17
CA ALA A 128 -11.13 3.03 -28.07
C ALA A 128 -11.83 2.77 -26.73
N THR A 129 -13.14 3.06 -26.64
CA THR A 129 -13.94 2.73 -25.45
C THR A 129 -13.93 1.23 -25.18
N TRP A 130 -14.13 0.41 -26.22
CA TRP A 130 -14.11 -1.04 -26.06
C TRP A 130 -12.75 -1.56 -25.58
N LEU A 131 -11.64 -1.02 -26.12
CA LEU A 131 -10.29 -1.39 -25.70
C LEU A 131 -10.04 -1.05 -24.22
N VAL A 132 -10.37 0.17 -23.81
CA VAL A 132 -10.20 0.60 -22.41
C VAL A 132 -11.07 -0.24 -21.48
N MET A 133 -12.32 -0.53 -21.85
CA MET A 133 -13.19 -1.38 -21.01
C MET A 133 -12.67 -2.82 -20.90
N ARG A 134 -12.08 -3.35 -21.96
CA ARG A 134 -11.46 -4.69 -21.94
C ARG A 134 -10.25 -4.72 -21.00
N GLU A 135 -9.40 -3.70 -21.05
CA GLU A 135 -8.26 -3.55 -20.14
C GLU A 135 -8.74 -3.37 -18.70
N ALA A 136 -9.74 -2.51 -18.47
CA ALA A 136 -10.37 -2.30 -17.17
C ALA A 136 -10.89 -3.59 -16.53
N ALA A 137 -11.56 -4.43 -17.32
CA ALA A 137 -12.05 -5.73 -16.86
C ALA A 137 -10.89 -6.68 -16.47
N GLY A 138 -9.80 -6.66 -17.25
CA GLY A 138 -8.59 -7.43 -16.94
C GLY A 138 -7.92 -6.96 -15.65
N SER A 139 -7.73 -5.64 -15.50
CA SER A 139 -7.20 -5.03 -14.29
C SER A 139 -8.06 -5.35 -13.07
N ALA A 140 -9.39 -5.29 -13.21
CA ALA A 140 -10.31 -5.59 -12.13
C ALA A 140 -10.21 -7.04 -11.65
N ALA A 141 -10.17 -7.99 -12.59
CA ALA A 141 -9.98 -9.40 -12.27
C ALA A 141 -8.64 -9.66 -11.59
N ALA A 142 -7.56 -9.02 -12.08
CA ALA A 142 -6.22 -9.18 -11.52
C ALA A 142 -6.13 -8.63 -10.09
N GLN A 143 -6.66 -7.42 -9.84
CA GLN A 143 -6.71 -6.85 -8.49
C GLN A 143 -7.54 -7.71 -7.54
N HIS A 144 -8.72 -8.15 -7.96
CA HIS A 144 -9.60 -8.96 -7.11
C HIS A 144 -8.92 -10.30 -6.74
N HIS A 145 -8.36 -11.00 -7.73
CA HIS A 145 -7.65 -12.26 -7.49
C HIS A 145 -6.47 -12.07 -6.52
N ALA A 146 -5.64 -11.05 -6.76
CA ALA A 146 -4.49 -10.75 -5.92
C ALA A 146 -4.90 -10.34 -4.50
N ALA A 147 -5.99 -9.58 -4.33
CA ALA A 147 -6.51 -9.18 -3.03
C ALA A 147 -7.07 -10.38 -2.24
N VAL A 148 -7.78 -11.31 -2.91
CA VAL A 148 -8.25 -12.55 -2.27
C VAL A 148 -7.07 -13.39 -1.78
N GLU A 149 -6.02 -13.55 -2.60
CA GLU A 149 -4.86 -14.34 -2.21
C GLU A 149 -4.05 -13.64 -1.10
N ALA A 150 -3.87 -12.32 -1.18
CA ALA A 150 -3.27 -11.53 -0.11
C ALA A 150 -4.02 -11.72 1.23
N ARG A 151 -5.35 -11.77 1.21
CA ARG A 151 -6.17 -12.03 2.41
C ARG A 151 -5.90 -13.41 3.00
N ARG A 152 -5.71 -14.43 2.17
CA ARG A 152 -5.32 -15.79 2.62
C ARG A 152 -3.93 -15.83 3.22
N CYS A 153 -2.96 -15.17 2.59
CA CYS A 153 -1.60 -15.04 3.13
C CYS A 153 -1.64 -14.33 4.50
N LEU A 154 -2.40 -13.23 4.61
CA LEU A 154 -2.55 -12.49 5.85
C LEU A 154 -3.20 -13.32 6.96
N ALA A 155 -4.25 -14.09 6.64
CA ALA A 155 -4.87 -15.01 7.59
C ALA A 155 -3.86 -16.05 8.11
N THR A 156 -3.05 -16.63 7.21
CA THR A 156 -1.99 -17.57 7.59
C THR A 156 -0.95 -16.94 8.52
N ILE A 157 -0.57 -15.68 8.27
CA ILE A 157 0.33 -14.92 9.15
C ILE A 157 -0.31 -14.69 10.53
N ARG A 158 -1.60 -14.35 10.59
CA ARG A 158 -2.34 -14.19 11.86
C ARG A 158 -2.38 -15.49 12.66
N ASP A 159 -2.62 -16.62 11.99
CA ASP A 159 -2.62 -17.94 12.63
C ASP A 159 -1.25 -18.28 13.22
N GLN A 160 -0.15 -17.89 12.57
CA GLN A 160 1.22 -18.06 13.09
C GLN A 160 1.53 -17.14 14.28
N LEU A 161 0.91 -15.96 14.36
CA LEU A 161 1.08 -15.00 15.46
C LEU A 161 0.27 -15.38 16.72
N THR A 162 -0.85 -16.09 16.55
CA THR A 162 -1.79 -16.43 17.64
C THR A 162 -1.21 -17.37 18.73
N PRO A 163 -0.41 -18.42 18.43
CA PRO A 163 0.16 -19.29 19.46
C PRO A 163 1.27 -18.64 20.31
N GLU A 164 1.76 -17.45 19.95
CA GLU A 164 2.69 -16.68 20.81
C GLU A 164 1.99 -15.92 21.94
N LEU A 165 0.65 -16.00 22.06
CA LEU A 165 -0.08 -15.49 23.21
C LEU A 165 0.15 -16.42 24.42
N PRO A 166 0.85 -15.99 25.48
CA PRO A 166 0.86 -16.76 26.71
C PRO A 166 -0.58 -16.88 27.20
N GLY A 167 -1.06 -18.12 27.33
CA GLY A 167 -2.36 -18.42 27.92
C GLY A 167 -2.48 -17.79 29.32
N PRO A 168 -3.70 -17.58 29.83
CA PRO A 168 -3.89 -17.06 31.18
C PRO A 168 -3.10 -17.96 32.15
N THR A 169 -2.11 -17.37 32.82
CA THR A 169 -1.40 -18.01 33.93
C THR A 169 -2.45 -18.62 34.84
N PRO A 170 -2.46 -19.95 35.08
CA PRO A 170 -3.38 -20.53 36.03
C PRO A 170 -3.11 -19.86 37.36
N ALA A 171 -4.11 -19.14 37.87
CA ALA A 171 -4.08 -18.63 39.23
C ALA A 171 -3.97 -19.86 40.13
N LEU A 172 -2.79 -20.07 40.72
CA LEU A 172 -2.60 -20.99 41.83
C LEU A 172 -3.48 -20.49 42.98
N VAL A 173 -4.58 -21.21 43.22
CA VAL A 173 -5.36 -21.18 44.46
C VAL A 173 -5.40 -22.59 45.01
#